data_AF-A0AAW1MC75-F1
#
_entry.id   AF-A0AAW1MC75-F1
#
_cell.length_a   1.000
_cell.length_b   1.000
_cell.length_c   1.000
_cell.angle_alpha   90.00
_cell.angle_beta   90.00
_cell.angle_gamma   90.00
#
_symmetry.space_group_name_H-M   'P 1'
#
loop_
_entity.id
_entity.type
_entity.pdbx_description
1 polymer ?
#
loop_
_entity_poly.entity_id
_entity_poly.type
_entity_poly.pdbx_seq_one_letter_code
_entity_poly.pdbx_strand_id
1 'polypeptide(L)' 'MRLTRGSGRVGPLDVKILGANQPLSAGRRYDLLCQSSGSRPPATITWWKNGQRLERTKETVRETIISRT' A
#
# COMPACT_ATOMS: atom_id res chain seq x y z
N MET A 1 17.20 32.60 5.84
CA MET A 1 17.26 31.15 5.61
C MET A 1 15.95 30.73 4.92
N ARG A 2 15.92 30.54 3.61
CA ARG A 2 14.73 30.03 2.91
C ARG A 2 14.82 28.51 2.86
N LEU A 3 14.04 27.82 3.68
CA LEU A 3 13.87 26.37 3.57
C LEU A 3 12.81 26.09 2.50
N THR A 4 13.19 25.90 1.24
CA THR A 4 12.30 25.28 0.25
C THR A 4 12.19 23.79 0.55
N ARG A 5 11.34 23.43 1.51
CA ARG A 5 11.15 22.05 1.94
C ARG A 5 10.14 21.38 1.00
N GLY A 6 10.56 20.34 0.28
CA GLY A 6 9.58 19.45 -0.38
C GLY A 6 9.99 18.65 -1.62
N SER A 7 11.28 18.46 -1.90
CA SER A 7 11.71 17.51 -2.93
C SER A 7 12.49 16.38 -2.28
N GLY A 8 11.83 15.27 -1.99
CA GLY A 8 12.45 14.09 -1.41
C GLY A 8 11.60 12.87 -1.65
N ARG A 9 12.23 11.73 -1.92
CA ARG A 9 11.55 10.44 -1.89
C ARG A 9 11.08 10.18 -0.47
N VAL A 10 9.79 9.92 -0.30
CA VAL A 10 9.17 9.65 1.00
C VAL A 10 8.58 8.25 0.95
N GLY A 11 8.89 7.45 1.97
CA GLY A 11 8.22 6.18 2.20
C GLY A 11 6.73 6.37 2.48
N PRO A 12 5.94 5.29 2.47
CA PRO A 12 4.54 5.39 2.88
C PRO A 12 4.47 5.86 4.33
N LEU A 13 3.62 6.86 4.57
CA LEU A 13 3.37 7.40 5.92
C LEU A 13 2.50 6.45 6.75
N ASP A 14 1.61 5.73 6.09
CA ASP A 14 0.68 4.78 6.73
C ASP A 14 0.52 3.56 5.83
N VAL A 15 0.49 2.38 6.45
CA VAL A 15 0.27 1.08 5.81
C VAL A 15 -0.68 0.27 6.68
N LYS A 16 -1.76 -0.24 6.09
CA LYS A 16 -2.76 -1.04 6.79
C LYS A 16 -3.19 -2.24 5.96
N ILE A 17 -3.29 -3.39 6.62
CA ILE A 17 -3.92 -4.58 6.06
C ILE A 17 -5.34 -4.68 6.58
N LEU A 18 -6.32 -4.63 5.69
CA LEU A 18 -7.73 -4.78 5.99
C LEU A 18 -8.15 -6.25 5.80
N GLY A 19 -9.05 -6.73 6.66
CA GLY A 19 -9.55 -8.10 6.65
C GLY A 19 -8.70 -9.12 7.42
N ALA A 20 -7.52 -8.73 7.93
CA ALA A 20 -6.62 -9.64 8.65
C ALA A 20 -7.10 -10.06 10.05
N ASN A 21 -7.99 -9.28 10.68
CA ASN A 21 -8.43 -9.51 12.06
C ASN A 21 -9.63 -10.47 12.17
N GLN A 22 -9.96 -11.21 11.11
CA GLN A 22 -11.09 -12.14 11.10
C GLN A 22 -10.60 -13.59 11.26
N PRO A 23 -11.32 -14.43 12.02
CA PRO A 23 -11.03 -15.85 12.08
C PRO A 23 -11.08 -16.49 10.70
N LEU A 24 -10.06 -17.28 10.37
CA LEU A 24 -9.96 -17.97 9.08
C LEU A 24 -10.31 -19.44 9.26
N SER A 25 -11.10 -19.98 8.33
CA SER A 25 -11.49 -21.39 8.29
C SER A 25 -10.82 -22.07 7.09
N ALA A 26 -10.43 -23.34 7.29
CA ALA A 26 -9.84 -24.15 6.24
C ALA A 26 -10.79 -24.31 5.04
N GLY A 27 -10.23 -24.36 3.83
CA GLY A 27 -10.98 -24.53 2.59
C GLY A 27 -11.70 -23.29 2.06
N ARG A 28 -11.69 -22.17 2.80
CA ARG A 28 -12.31 -20.91 2.36
C ARG A 28 -11.29 -19.98 1.72
N ARG A 29 -11.77 -19.19 0.75
CA ARG A 29 -11.00 -18.10 0.12
C ARG A 29 -11.28 -16.81 0.87
N TYR A 30 -10.23 -16.02 1.05
CA TYR A 30 -10.28 -14.73 1.73
C TYR A 30 -9.52 -13.70 0.91
N ASP A 31 -10.13 -12.53 0.75
CA ASP A 31 -9.50 -11.39 0.14
C ASP A 31 -8.95 -10.47 1.24
N LEU A 32 -7.65 -10.20 1.18
CA LEU A 32 -7.00 -9.23 2.05
C LEU A 32 -6.62 -8.01 1.22
N LEU A 33 -6.85 -6.83 1.77
CA LEU A 33 -6.49 -5.57 1.12
C LEU A 33 -5.35 -4.90 1.87
N CYS A 34 -4.33 -4.45 1.16
CA CYS A 34 -3.30 -3.59 1.71
C CYS A 34 -3.52 -2.19 1.16
N GLN A 35 -3.55 -1.20 2.06
CA GLN A 35 -3.66 0.21 1.72
C GLN A 35 -2.41 0.92 2.23
N SER A 36 -1.76 1.68 1.34
CA SER A 36 -0.63 2.55 1.68
C SER A 36 -0.94 4.00 1.28
N SER A 37 -0.49 4.97 2.05
CA SER A 37 -0.68 6.40 1.74
C SER A 37 0.56 7.25 2.01
N GLY A 38 0.63 8.42 1.37
CA GLY A 38 1.67 9.43 1.62
C GLY A 38 3.04 9.15 1.00
N SER A 39 3.19 8.09 0.22
CA SER A 39 4.44 7.78 -0.47
C SER A 39 4.67 8.66 -1.70
N ARG A 40 5.94 9.01 -1.93
CA ARG A 40 6.39 9.70 -3.15
C ARG A 40 7.75 9.11 -3.56
N PRO A 41 7.88 8.42 -4.71
CA PRO A 41 6.83 8.01 -5.65
C PRO A 41 5.81 7.03 -5.03
N PRO A 42 4.72 6.67 -5.73
CA PRO A 42 3.78 5.65 -5.26
C PRO A 42 4.49 4.38 -4.79
N ALA A 43 4.00 3.78 -3.71
CA ALA A 43 4.62 2.60 -3.12
C ALA A 43 4.22 1.35 -3.92
N THR A 44 5.17 0.43 -4.11
CA THR A 44 4.91 -0.90 -4.65
C THR A 44 4.57 -1.86 -3.52
N ILE A 45 3.40 -2.50 -3.59
CA ILE A 45 2.95 -3.46 -2.58
C ILE A 45 3.29 -4.89 -3.02
N THR A 46 3.93 -5.68 -2.15
CA THR A 46 4.18 -7.11 -2.39
C THR A 46 3.61 -7.97 -1.27
N TRP A 47 3.02 -9.10 -1.64
CA TRP A 47 2.40 -10.03 -0.70
C TRP A 47 3.23 -11.30 -0.54
N TRP A 48 3.40 -11.71 0.71
CA TRP A 48 4.18 -12.88 1.09
C TRP A 48 3.40 -13.73 2.09
N LYS A 49 3.49 -15.05 1.95
CA LYS A 49 2.93 -16.01 2.88
C LYS A 49 3.94 -17.14 3.08
N ASN A 50 4.32 -17.41 4.32
CA ASN A 50 5.27 -18.48 4.68
C ASN A 50 6.58 -18.42 3.87
N GLY A 51 7.11 -17.22 3.63
CA GLY A 51 8.34 -17.01 2.85
C GLY A 51 8.16 -17.10 1.33
N GLN A 52 6.96 -17.38 0.82
CA GLN A 52 6.67 -17.42 -0.61
C GLN A 52 5.94 -16.17 -1.07
N ARG A 53 6.41 -15.56 -2.15
CA ARG A 53 5.73 -14.43 -2.81
C ARG A 53 4.43 -14.91 -3.47
N LEU A 54 3.37 -14.13 -3.29
CA LEU A 54 2.09 -14.37 -3.97
C LEU A 54 2.10 -13.61 -5.30
N GLU A 55 1.96 -14.34 -6.41
CA GLU A 55 2.00 -13.75 -7.76
C GLU A 55 0.64 -13.23 -8.23
N ARG A 56 -0.47 -13.78 -7.70
CA ARG A 56 -1.83 -13.39 -8.09
C ARG A 56 -2.36 -12.30 -7.16
N THR A 57 -1.88 -11.08 -7.35
CA THR A 57 -2.31 -9.90 -6.59
C THR A 57 -2.83 -8.81 -7.52
N LYS A 58 -3.80 -8.02 -7.06
CA LYS A 58 -4.28 -6.83 -7.76
C LYS A 58 -3.78 -5.59 -7.02
N GLU A 59 -3.15 -4.68 -7.76
CA GLU A 59 -2.70 -3.39 -7.25
C GLU A 59 -3.51 -2.28 -7.92
N THR A 60 -3.84 -1.23 -7.17
CA THR A 60 -4.51 -0.04 -7.70
C THR A 60 -3.85 1.17 -7.08
N VAL A 61 -3.16 1.94 -7.91
CA VAL A 61 -2.54 3.20 -7.51
C VAL A 61 -3.55 4.32 -7.74
N ARG A 62 -3.84 5.09 -6.69
CA ARG A 62 -4.65 6.32 -6.80
C ARG A 62 -3.72 7.51 -6.62
N GLU A 63 -3.40 8.17 -7.71
CA GLU A 63 -2.71 9.46 -7.64
C GLU A 63 -3.74 10.56 -7.45
N THR A 64 -3.64 11.28 -6.34
CA THR A 64 -4.28 12.58 -6.23
C THR A 64 -3.42 13.56 -7.03
N ILE A 65 -3.69 13.67 -8.33
CA ILE A 65 -3.22 14.81 -9.10
C ILE A 65 -3.89 16.01 -8.46
N ILE A 66 -3.13 16.79 -7.71
CA ILE A 66 -3.58 18.10 -7.24
C ILE A 66 -3.70 18.93 -8.52
N SER A 67 -4.89 19.02 -9.10
CA SER A 67 -5.19 20.02 -10.11
C SER A 67 -5.01 21.37 -9.43
N ARG A 68 -3.86 22.00 -9.66
CA ARG A 68 -3.68 23.42 -9.40
C ARG A 68 -4.53 24.14 -10.43
N THR A 69 -5.77 24.43 -10.09
CA THR A 69 -6.53 25.55 -10.68
C THR A 69 -6.46 26.70 -9.70
#